data_AF-A0AAN9A9A4-F1
#
_entry.id   AF-A0AAN9A9A4-F1
#
_cell.length_a   1.000
_cell.length_b   1.000
_cell.length_c   1.000
_cell.angle_alpha   90.00
_cell.angle_beta   90.00
_cell.angle_gamma   90.00
#
_symmetry.space_group_name_H-M   'P 1'
#
loop_
_entity.id
_entity.type
_entity.pdbx_description
1 polymer ?
#
loop_
_entity_poly.entity_id
_entity_poly.type
_entity_poly.pdbx_seq_one_letter_code
_entity_poly.pdbx_strand_id
1 'polypeptide(L)'
;MLNEKGRIPCDVRSGIPGDRIVLILWYRGTAGTPIYSFDARGKRVEEGTRWTDEALLGTRAHFHLSHTDTWVTTAKFGAHLELEPTLDRDQAFYRCRVDFKISTTKNTIVNFTVILPPNRPEIYNSSGHVVSGGMKSVSIVGPYNEGDQLILICRVRGGRPSPNIFWVVKDEVWRTEIEEEVGGSLKTTLLIRRLTRHYLHSVFQCQATNFNASSPVTSSVTIDMNFRPANVTILSRTDPMSSYTDYELVCKTWGSRPPATITWLRDGTELLSRAVMTTSSDSNVTTSILRYHSDPIDSGKSLTCRAENKFIPHVYIESSMQLNIHFQPVVTLQMGSSLNPETIKEGDDVYFECHINANPAVNRVLWHHNGSPVDHQVTRGILIQNQTLVLQKVSRSSAGLYTCKAISPQGEGDSLPVRLKVMYKPYCRRQTKTIYGTALHESASVTCEVEALPSSVTFRWTFNNTSEHLPIPTTAVASQGMVSVASYAPKSHLDYGTLLCWAFNDIGEQMIPCAFAIIPAGPPDPPKNCTIINQTTDTIEVQCSAGFDGGLTQVFYMELPFRLSKWKEEFSLEYFMMLSPALIWREEQHLSIRASHPNKHSFSFMRSTIF
;
A
#
# COMPACT_ATOMS: atom_id res chain seq x y z
N MET A 1 56.29 -20.25 48.76
CA MET A 1 56.84 -19.38 47.70
C MET A 1 57.87 -18.42 48.29
N LEU A 2 58.44 -17.48 47.53
CA LEU A 2 59.28 -16.42 48.10
C LEU A 2 58.53 -15.73 49.26
N ASN A 3 59.23 -15.48 50.37
CA ASN A 3 58.71 -14.89 51.61
C ASN A 3 57.67 -15.72 52.38
N GLU A 4 57.44 -16.98 52.01
CA GLU A 4 56.55 -17.92 52.72
C GLU A 4 57.33 -19.10 53.31
N LYS A 5 56.64 -19.99 54.03
CA LYS A 5 57.19 -21.27 54.50
C LYS A 5 57.59 -22.17 53.31
N GLY A 6 58.83 -22.62 53.31
CA GLY A 6 59.36 -23.62 52.38
C GLY A 6 59.67 -24.91 53.11
N ARG A 7 59.30 -26.06 52.57
CA ARG A 7 59.53 -27.36 53.22
C ARG A 7 60.43 -28.22 52.36
N ILE A 8 61.57 -28.61 52.90
CA ILE A 8 62.52 -29.50 52.26
C ILE A 8 62.33 -30.90 52.88
N PRO A 9 61.79 -31.87 52.14
CA PRO A 9 61.49 -33.20 52.69
C PRO A 9 62.76 -34.02 52.92
N CYS A 10 62.73 -34.86 53.96
CA CYS A 10 63.79 -35.82 54.26
C CYS A 10 63.20 -37.20 54.53
N ASP A 11 63.80 -38.24 53.93
CA ASP A 11 63.36 -39.61 54.13
C ASP A 11 63.99 -40.21 55.40
N VAL A 12 63.22 -40.22 56.48
CA VAL A 12 63.61 -40.77 57.78
C VAL A 12 63.12 -42.20 58.03
N ARG A 13 62.68 -42.91 56.99
CA ARG A 13 62.20 -44.30 57.14
C ARG A 13 63.36 -45.26 57.36
N SER A 14 63.29 -46.02 58.45
CA SER A 14 64.22 -47.10 58.79
C SER A 14 63.92 -48.38 58.01
N GLY A 15 64.95 -49.19 57.73
CA GLY A 15 64.78 -50.53 57.17
C GLY A 15 64.40 -51.59 58.21
N ILE A 16 64.53 -51.27 59.51
CA ILE A 16 64.28 -52.15 60.65
C ILE A 16 63.20 -51.54 61.56
N PRO A 17 62.14 -52.29 61.93
CA PRO A 17 61.10 -51.81 62.85
C PRO A 17 61.68 -51.45 64.24
N GLY A 18 61.27 -50.31 64.79
CA GLY A 18 61.67 -49.86 66.13
C GLY A 18 63.07 -49.23 66.24
N ASP A 19 63.79 -49.11 65.11
CA ASP A 19 65.04 -48.36 65.04
C ASP A 19 64.81 -46.85 65.23
N ARG A 20 65.79 -46.17 65.79
CA ARG A 20 65.69 -44.75 66.17
C ARG A 20 66.65 -43.90 65.36
N ILE A 21 66.19 -42.69 65.03
CA ILE A 21 67.02 -41.67 64.40
C ILE A 21 68.01 -41.16 65.43
N VAL A 22 69.27 -41.08 65.04
CA VAL A 22 70.37 -40.67 65.91
C VAL A 22 70.88 -39.28 65.54
N LEU A 23 71.03 -39.01 64.24
CA LEU A 23 71.52 -37.73 63.75
C LEU A 23 70.93 -37.44 62.37
N ILE A 24 70.49 -36.20 62.14
CA ILE A 24 70.09 -35.70 60.82
C ILE A 24 70.99 -34.53 60.46
N LEU A 25 71.56 -34.57 59.26
CA LEU A 25 72.41 -33.51 58.71
C LEU A 25 71.88 -33.05 57.36
N TRP A 26 71.78 -31.74 57.17
CA TRP A 26 71.42 -31.14 55.90
C TRP A 26 72.62 -30.45 55.29
N TYR A 27 72.82 -30.64 53.98
CA TYR A 27 73.88 -30.00 53.20
C TYR A 27 73.26 -29.20 52.06
N ARG A 28 73.90 -28.09 51.68
CA ARG A 28 73.48 -27.24 50.54
C ARG A 28 74.51 -27.31 49.41
N GLY A 29 74.02 -27.55 48.19
CA GLY A 29 74.85 -27.68 47.00
C GLY A 29 75.86 -28.82 47.13
N THR A 30 77.11 -28.54 46.76
CA THR A 30 78.25 -29.47 46.87
C THR A 30 79.06 -29.27 48.16
N ALA A 31 78.57 -28.48 49.11
CA ALA A 31 79.29 -28.18 50.34
C ALA A 31 79.56 -29.44 51.17
N GLY A 32 80.79 -29.58 51.66
CA GLY A 32 81.22 -30.70 52.51
C GLY A 32 80.76 -30.59 53.97
N THR A 33 80.37 -29.40 54.42
CA THR A 33 79.89 -29.12 55.78
C THR A 33 78.36 -29.03 55.82
N PRO A 34 77.72 -29.55 56.90
CA PRO A 34 76.28 -29.43 57.05
C PRO A 34 75.89 -27.97 57.37
N ILE A 35 74.75 -27.54 56.85
CA ILE A 35 74.12 -26.23 57.08
C ILE A 35 73.09 -26.26 58.22
N TYR A 36 72.63 -27.45 58.59
CA TYR A 36 71.69 -27.69 59.69
C TYR A 36 71.91 -29.09 60.23
N SER A 37 71.85 -29.25 61.55
CA SER A 37 71.90 -30.56 62.20
C SER A 37 70.85 -30.69 63.29
N PHE A 38 70.34 -31.92 63.45
CA PHE A 38 69.47 -32.33 64.54
C PHE A 38 70.04 -33.58 65.17
N ASP A 39 70.52 -33.46 66.41
CA ASP A 39 71.25 -34.51 67.12
C ASP A 39 70.42 -35.05 68.28
N ALA A 40 70.03 -36.33 68.17
CA ALA A 40 69.27 -37.06 69.18
C ALA A 40 70.10 -38.17 69.85
N ARG A 41 71.44 -38.15 69.70
CA ARG A 41 72.34 -39.13 70.34
C ARG A 41 72.15 -39.13 71.85
N GLY A 42 71.83 -40.30 72.39
CA GLY A 42 71.65 -40.51 73.84
C GLY A 42 70.40 -39.87 74.44
N LYS A 43 69.51 -39.29 73.62
CA LYS A 43 68.29 -38.60 74.05
C LYS A 43 67.05 -39.20 73.39
N ARG A 44 65.86 -38.83 73.88
CA ARG A 44 64.63 -39.06 73.11
C ARG A 44 64.64 -38.14 71.89
N VAL A 45 64.01 -38.55 70.80
CA VAL A 45 63.99 -37.77 69.53
C VAL A 45 63.38 -36.38 69.75
N GLU A 46 62.42 -36.26 70.67
CA GLU A 46 61.78 -34.99 71.08
C GLU A 46 62.74 -34.03 71.81
N GLU A 47 63.79 -34.55 72.42
CA GLU A 47 64.78 -33.80 73.21
C GLU A 47 66.07 -33.51 72.40
N GLY A 48 66.02 -33.74 71.08
CA GLY A 48 67.16 -33.54 70.20
C GLY A 48 67.62 -32.08 70.18
N THR A 49 68.94 -31.88 70.13
CA THR A 49 69.56 -30.56 70.03
C THR A 49 69.76 -30.17 68.58
N ARG A 50 69.42 -28.92 68.24
CA ARG A 50 69.59 -28.37 66.89
C ARG A 50 70.81 -27.45 66.78
N TRP A 51 71.45 -27.45 65.63
CA TRP A 51 72.42 -26.44 65.22
C TRP A 51 72.12 -25.99 63.79
N THR A 52 72.39 -24.73 63.49
CA THR A 52 72.08 -24.07 62.22
C THR A 52 73.25 -23.17 61.85
N ASP A 53 73.59 -23.11 60.56
CA ASP A 53 74.57 -22.17 60.04
C ASP A 53 73.98 -20.75 60.05
N GLU A 54 74.58 -19.86 60.86
CA GLU A 54 74.07 -18.50 61.07
C GLU A 54 74.11 -17.64 59.80
N ALA A 55 75.11 -17.84 58.93
CA ALA A 55 75.30 -17.05 57.72
C ALA A 55 74.31 -17.45 56.61
N LEU A 56 74.02 -18.75 56.49
CA LEU A 56 73.17 -19.29 55.42
C LEU A 56 71.70 -19.37 55.80
N LEU A 57 71.41 -19.90 56.98
CA LEU A 57 70.05 -20.18 57.44
C LEU A 57 69.64 -19.30 58.62
N GLY A 58 70.55 -18.82 59.47
CA GLY A 58 70.18 -18.01 60.62
C GLY A 58 69.16 -18.73 61.52
N THR A 59 68.19 -17.98 62.06
CA THR A 59 67.15 -18.50 62.98
C THR A 59 65.89 -19.05 62.30
N ARG A 60 65.79 -18.96 60.98
CA ARG A 60 64.57 -19.24 60.18
C ARG A 60 64.41 -20.70 59.74
N ALA A 61 65.32 -21.59 60.14
CA ALA A 61 65.29 -23.00 59.80
C ALA A 61 64.86 -23.86 61.00
N HIS A 62 63.83 -24.67 60.81
CA HIS A 62 63.27 -25.53 61.85
C HIS A 62 63.01 -26.94 61.31
N PHE A 63 63.58 -27.95 61.97
CA PHE A 63 63.28 -29.34 61.66
C PHE A 63 61.94 -29.74 62.29
N HIS A 64 61.08 -30.34 61.48
CA HIS A 64 59.80 -30.89 61.91
C HIS A 64 59.73 -32.38 61.61
N LEU A 65 59.37 -33.14 62.64
CA LEU A 65 59.10 -34.56 62.56
C LEU A 65 57.61 -34.78 62.88
N SER A 66 56.86 -35.39 61.96
CA SER A 66 55.47 -35.73 62.21
C SER A 66 55.42 -37.07 62.96
N HIS A 67 54.87 -37.04 64.18
CA HIS A 67 54.88 -38.11 65.20
C HIS A 67 53.72 -39.11 64.90
N THR A 68 53.81 -40.44 65.06
CA THR A 68 54.18 -41.19 66.28
C THR A 68 54.51 -42.67 66.07
N ASP A 69 54.68 -43.18 64.84
CA ASP A 69 55.08 -44.60 64.69
C ASP A 69 56.06 -44.78 63.54
N THR A 70 57.26 -45.24 63.87
CA THR A 70 58.38 -45.55 62.95
C THR A 70 58.04 -46.64 61.92
N TRP A 71 56.80 -47.12 61.87
CA TRP A 71 56.30 -48.18 61.00
C TRP A 71 55.17 -47.79 60.03
N VAL A 72 54.71 -46.53 59.97
CA VAL A 72 53.58 -46.20 59.07
C VAL A 72 53.99 -46.19 57.59
N THR A 73 53.41 -47.12 56.81
CA THR A 73 53.61 -47.35 55.38
C THR A 73 52.98 -46.31 54.44
N THR A 74 52.34 -45.25 54.94
CA THR A 74 51.63 -44.25 54.11
C THR A 74 51.51 -42.87 54.77
N ALA A 75 52.61 -42.13 54.94
CA ALA A 75 52.59 -40.70 55.27
C ALA A 75 53.50 -39.92 54.32
N LYS A 76 52.90 -39.07 53.46
CA LYS A 76 53.55 -38.54 52.26
C LYS A 76 54.74 -37.61 52.50
N PHE A 77 54.95 -37.05 53.71
CA PHE A 77 56.19 -36.35 54.11
C PHE A 77 56.39 -36.37 55.65
N GLY A 78 56.91 -37.47 56.20
CA GLY A 78 57.05 -37.67 57.66
C GLY A 78 58.13 -36.83 58.38
N ALA A 79 59.08 -36.23 57.67
CA ALA A 79 60.09 -35.33 58.24
C ALA A 79 60.55 -34.29 57.20
N HIS A 80 60.77 -33.06 57.63
CA HIS A 80 61.24 -31.98 56.74
C HIS A 80 61.97 -30.87 57.50
N LEU A 81 62.82 -30.13 56.77
CA LEU A 81 63.36 -28.85 57.22
C LEU A 81 62.43 -27.74 56.69
N GLU A 82 61.80 -26.99 57.58
CA GLU A 82 61.00 -25.81 57.26
C GLU A 82 61.89 -24.56 57.28
N LEU A 83 61.79 -23.73 56.24
CA LEU A 83 62.43 -22.42 56.12
C LEU A 83 61.33 -21.34 56.13
N GLU A 84 61.37 -20.41 57.07
CA GLU A 84 60.37 -19.33 57.17
C GLU A 84 61.01 -17.98 57.58
N PRO A 85 61.04 -16.96 56.71
CA PRO A 85 60.56 -16.93 55.32
C PRO A 85 61.58 -17.52 54.33
N THR A 86 61.12 -18.11 53.24
CA THR A 86 61.98 -18.56 52.12
C THR A 86 62.54 -17.38 51.33
N LEU A 87 63.83 -17.40 50.99
CA LEU A 87 64.54 -16.34 50.24
C LEU A 87 65.02 -16.87 48.88
N ASP A 88 65.18 -16.02 47.86
CA ASP A 88 65.63 -16.43 46.51
C ASP A 88 66.97 -17.21 46.53
N ARG A 89 67.89 -16.79 47.41
CA ARG A 89 69.18 -17.48 47.64
C ARG A 89 69.07 -18.91 48.18
N ASP A 90 67.91 -19.31 48.69
CA ASP A 90 67.69 -20.67 49.19
C ASP A 90 67.59 -21.69 48.06
N GLN A 91 67.40 -21.25 46.83
CA GLN A 91 67.35 -22.14 45.68
C GLN A 91 68.66 -22.92 45.54
N ALA A 92 68.60 -24.24 45.75
CA ALA A 92 69.75 -25.14 45.67
C ALA A 92 69.32 -26.61 45.67
N PHE A 93 70.27 -27.49 45.39
CA PHE A 93 70.17 -28.90 45.75
C PHE A 93 70.48 -29.07 47.24
N TYR A 94 69.59 -29.72 47.98
CA TYR A 94 69.78 -30.06 49.39
C TYR A 94 69.98 -31.55 49.52
N ARG A 95 70.98 -31.97 50.30
CA ARG A 95 71.17 -33.37 50.69
C ARG A 95 70.83 -33.52 52.17
N CYS A 96 69.80 -34.29 52.48
CA CYS A 96 69.52 -34.74 53.84
C CYS A 96 70.18 -36.10 54.07
N ARG A 97 71.02 -36.20 55.11
CA ARG A 97 71.62 -37.42 55.60
C ARG A 97 70.99 -37.78 56.94
N VAL A 98 70.51 -39.01 57.06
CA VAL A 98 69.91 -39.55 58.29
C VAL A 98 70.74 -40.74 58.73
N ASP A 99 71.26 -40.67 59.95
CA ASP A 99 71.95 -41.77 60.62
C ASP A 99 71.00 -42.40 61.65
N PHE A 100 70.87 -43.72 61.59
CA PHE A 100 70.04 -44.51 62.49
C PHE A 100 70.91 -45.26 63.51
N LYS A 101 70.30 -45.84 64.54
CA LYS A 101 71.03 -46.61 65.53
C LYS A 101 71.48 -47.97 64.99
N ILE A 102 70.67 -48.59 64.14
CA ILE A 102 70.92 -49.94 63.60
C ILE A 102 70.99 -49.92 62.06
N SER A 103 70.07 -49.22 61.41
CA SER A 103 69.98 -49.15 59.95
C SER A 103 71.12 -48.34 59.34
N THR A 104 71.46 -48.65 58.09
CA THR A 104 72.47 -47.89 57.33
C THR A 104 72.04 -46.44 57.12
N THR A 105 73.01 -45.54 57.14
CA THR A 105 72.82 -44.13 56.79
C THR A 105 72.08 -43.97 55.47
N LYS A 106 71.10 -43.07 55.45
CA LYS A 106 70.31 -42.76 54.25
C LYS A 106 70.58 -41.34 53.80
N ASN A 107 70.71 -41.16 52.49
CA ASN A 107 70.84 -39.84 51.87
C ASN A 107 69.67 -39.58 50.93
N THR A 108 69.05 -38.42 51.04
CA THR A 108 67.99 -37.92 50.15
C THR A 108 68.44 -36.61 49.54
N ILE A 109 68.41 -36.49 48.22
CA ILE A 109 68.73 -35.25 47.51
C ILE A 109 67.43 -34.65 46.98
N VAL A 110 67.22 -33.36 47.24
CA VAL A 110 66.04 -32.60 46.84
C VAL A 110 66.49 -31.35 46.09
N ASN A 111 65.92 -31.10 44.92
CA ASN A 111 66.06 -29.80 44.25
C ASN A 111 65.02 -28.83 44.84
N PHE A 112 65.47 -27.91 45.71
CA PHE A 112 64.60 -26.91 46.30
C PHE A 112 64.56 -25.67 45.41
N THR A 113 63.42 -25.44 44.75
CA THR A 113 63.20 -24.28 43.88
C THR A 113 62.32 -23.26 44.57
N VAL A 114 62.78 -22.01 44.62
CA VAL A 114 62.01 -20.89 45.17
C VAL A 114 61.05 -20.39 44.10
N ILE A 115 59.76 -20.37 44.43
CA ILE A 115 58.71 -19.99 43.48
C ILE A 115 58.55 -18.47 43.49
N LEU A 116 58.72 -17.86 42.32
CA LEU A 116 58.41 -16.46 42.05
C LEU A 116 57.16 -16.39 41.17
N PRO A 117 56.08 -15.70 41.57
CA PRO A 117 54.88 -15.60 40.73
C PRO A 117 55.16 -14.82 39.44
N PRO A 118 54.42 -15.09 38.35
CA PRO A 118 54.53 -14.31 37.12
C PRO A 118 53.93 -12.91 37.27
N ASN A 119 54.30 -11.99 36.37
CA ASN A 119 53.67 -10.68 36.27
C ASN A 119 52.22 -10.83 35.80
N ARG A 120 51.41 -9.80 36.06
CA ARG A 120 50.04 -9.73 35.58
C ARG A 120 50.01 -9.88 34.04
N PRO A 121 49.20 -10.81 33.49
CA PRO A 121 49.09 -10.98 32.05
C PRO A 121 48.61 -9.71 31.36
N GLU A 122 49.18 -9.38 30.21
CA GLU A 122 48.73 -8.29 29.34
C GLU A 122 48.00 -8.86 28.13
N ILE A 123 46.76 -8.41 27.91
CA ILE A 123 45.96 -8.84 26.76
C ILE A 123 46.02 -7.76 25.68
N TYR A 124 46.30 -8.18 24.46
CA TYR A 124 46.37 -7.36 23.26
C TYR A 124 45.28 -7.77 22.26
N ASN A 125 44.76 -6.80 21.50
CA ASN A 125 43.89 -7.06 20.37
C ASN A 125 44.70 -7.35 19.08
N SER A 126 44.00 -7.62 17.97
CA SER A 126 44.60 -7.87 16.66
C SER A 126 45.45 -6.71 16.12
N SER A 127 45.18 -5.47 16.54
CA SER A 127 45.98 -4.28 16.17
C SER A 127 47.17 -4.02 17.10
N GLY A 128 47.41 -4.88 18.09
CA GLY A 128 48.57 -4.77 18.98
C GLY A 128 48.42 -3.76 20.12
N HIS A 129 47.22 -3.26 20.38
CA HIS A 129 46.94 -2.40 21.54
C HIS A 129 46.64 -3.22 22.79
N VAL A 130 47.15 -2.77 23.94
CA VAL A 130 46.86 -3.38 25.25
C VAL A 130 45.42 -3.05 25.66
N VAL A 131 44.59 -4.07 25.81
CA VAL A 131 43.18 -3.94 26.19
C VAL A 131 42.92 -4.29 27.66
N SER A 132 43.80 -5.09 28.29
CA SER A 132 43.73 -5.46 29.71
C SER A 132 45.12 -5.72 30.29
N GLY A 133 45.30 -5.48 31.60
CA GLY A 133 46.56 -5.73 32.32
C GLY A 133 47.57 -4.58 32.33
N GLY A 134 47.47 -3.61 31.41
CA GLY A 134 48.31 -2.41 31.37
C GLY A 134 47.70 -1.18 32.07
N MET A 135 48.53 -0.14 32.26
CA MET A 135 48.20 1.13 32.95
C MET A 135 47.02 1.91 32.33
N LYS A 136 46.75 1.72 31.03
CA LYS A 136 45.63 2.33 30.28
C LYS A 136 44.82 1.25 29.57
N SER A 137 44.20 0.35 30.34
CA SER A 137 43.37 -0.74 29.81
C SER A 137 41.89 -0.36 29.75
N VAL A 138 41.21 -0.77 28.66
CA VAL A 138 39.79 -0.44 28.39
C VAL A 138 38.85 -1.52 28.95
N SER A 139 39.34 -2.73 29.23
CA SER A 139 38.60 -3.89 29.78
C SER A 139 37.40 -4.41 28.96
N ILE A 140 36.93 -3.63 27.98
CA ILE A 140 35.91 -3.99 27.00
C ILE A 140 36.50 -3.85 25.59
N VAL A 141 36.24 -4.81 24.72
CA VAL A 141 36.69 -4.80 23.31
C VAL A 141 35.52 -5.04 22.38
N GLY A 142 35.52 -4.32 21.26
CA GLY A 142 34.42 -4.26 20.31
C GLY A 142 33.93 -2.82 20.09
N PRO A 143 32.71 -2.64 19.58
CA PRO A 143 31.73 -3.70 19.30
C PRO A 143 32.07 -4.52 18.05
N TYR A 144 31.98 -5.85 18.14
CA TYR A 144 32.13 -6.77 17.00
C TYR A 144 30.77 -7.16 16.42
N ASN A 145 30.69 -7.42 15.13
CA ASN A 145 29.47 -7.90 14.49
C ASN A 145 29.33 -9.42 14.60
N GLU A 146 28.08 -9.91 14.57
CA GLU A 146 27.81 -11.35 14.47
C GLU A 146 28.46 -11.95 13.22
N GLY A 147 29.33 -12.94 13.40
CA GLY A 147 30.11 -13.56 12.34
C GLY A 147 31.58 -13.13 12.29
N ASP A 148 31.95 -12.04 12.98
CA ASP A 148 33.32 -11.53 12.98
C ASP A 148 34.31 -12.52 13.61
N GLN A 149 35.57 -12.39 13.22
CA GLN A 149 36.68 -13.14 13.78
C GLN A 149 37.33 -12.36 14.94
N LEU A 150 37.51 -13.00 16.08
CA LEU A 150 38.19 -12.42 17.25
C LEU A 150 39.59 -13.02 17.41
N ILE A 151 40.58 -12.15 17.56
CA ILE A 151 41.96 -12.52 17.89
C ILE A 151 42.38 -11.75 19.14
N LEU A 152 42.73 -12.50 20.19
CA LEU A 152 43.29 -11.96 21.43
C LEU A 152 44.65 -12.59 21.68
N ILE A 153 45.62 -11.77 22.07
CA ILE A 153 46.99 -12.21 22.34
C ILE A 153 47.28 -11.93 23.80
N CYS A 154 47.68 -12.94 24.56
CA CYS A 154 48.10 -12.78 25.94
C CYS A 154 49.61 -12.88 26.04
N ARG A 155 50.23 -11.92 26.71
CA ARG A 155 51.66 -11.91 27.02
C ARG A 155 51.89 -11.92 28.53
N VAL A 156 52.79 -12.77 28.98
CA VAL A 156 53.16 -12.92 30.39
C VAL A 156 54.67 -12.85 30.52
N ARG A 157 55.14 -12.09 31.51
CA ARG A 157 56.57 -11.92 31.81
C ARG A 157 56.88 -12.44 33.21
N GLY A 158 58.11 -12.91 33.39
CA GLY A 158 58.58 -13.40 34.67
C GLY A 158 57.92 -14.70 35.11
N GLY A 159 58.14 -15.06 36.38
CA GLY A 159 57.75 -16.34 36.95
C GLY A 159 58.90 -17.34 36.96
N ARG A 160 59.11 -17.99 38.12
CA ARG A 160 60.04 -19.11 38.28
C ARG A 160 59.39 -20.20 39.14
N PRO A 161 59.28 -21.46 38.68
CA PRO A 161 59.55 -21.95 37.32
C PRO A 161 58.75 -21.21 36.24
N SER A 162 59.08 -21.40 34.95
CA SER A 162 58.34 -20.77 33.85
C SER A 162 56.84 -21.09 33.96
N PRO A 163 55.95 -20.08 33.90
CA PRO A 163 54.52 -20.29 34.08
C PRO A 163 53.89 -20.98 32.89
N ASN A 164 52.86 -21.78 33.15
CA ASN A 164 51.92 -22.22 32.13
C ASN A 164 50.87 -21.12 31.92
N ILE A 165 50.58 -20.80 30.65
CA ILE A 165 49.61 -19.78 30.26
C ILE A 165 48.47 -20.40 29.46
N PHE A 166 47.24 -20.04 29.79
CA PHE A 166 46.06 -20.55 29.10
C PHE A 166 44.91 -19.56 29.16
N TRP A 167 43.97 -19.73 28.23
CA TRP A 167 42.74 -18.95 28.19
C TRP A 167 41.63 -19.65 28.94
N VAL A 168 40.81 -18.89 29.64
CA VAL A 168 39.55 -19.34 30.23
C VAL A 168 38.43 -18.50 29.63
N VAL A 169 37.50 -19.16 28.96
CA VAL A 169 36.36 -18.53 28.28
C VAL A 169 35.10 -19.20 28.80
N LYS A 170 34.23 -18.44 29.48
CA LYS A 170 33.01 -18.98 30.11
C LYS A 170 33.27 -20.22 30.97
N ASP A 171 34.28 -20.13 31.83
CA ASP A 171 34.68 -21.19 32.77
C ASP A 171 35.25 -22.47 32.12
N GLU A 172 35.42 -22.49 30.80
CA GLU A 172 36.13 -23.56 30.09
C GLU A 172 37.58 -23.18 29.81
N VAL A 173 38.50 -24.13 29.98
CA VAL A 173 39.93 -23.93 29.72
C VAL A 173 40.24 -24.22 28.25
N TRP A 174 40.77 -23.22 27.56
CA TRP A 174 41.19 -23.28 26.17
C TRP A 174 42.69 -23.43 26.10
N ARG A 175 43.16 -24.59 25.63
CA ARG A 175 44.58 -24.86 25.42
C ARG A 175 45.01 -24.35 24.06
N THR A 176 45.87 -23.36 24.09
CA THR A 176 46.45 -22.69 22.92
C THR A 176 47.96 -22.94 22.89
N GLU A 177 48.56 -22.80 21.71
CA GLU A 177 50.01 -22.92 21.57
C GLU A 177 50.72 -21.79 22.33
N ILE A 178 51.83 -22.13 23.00
CA ILE A 178 52.64 -21.21 23.78
C ILE A 178 53.92 -20.94 23.00
N GLU A 179 54.13 -19.68 22.66
CA GLU A 179 55.32 -19.17 21.97
C GLU A 179 56.21 -18.43 22.98
N GLU A 180 57.52 -18.70 22.96
CA GLU A 180 58.50 -17.93 23.74
C GLU A 180 59.06 -16.80 22.87
N GLU A 181 58.81 -15.55 23.27
CA GLU A 181 59.30 -14.36 22.56
C GLU A 181 60.72 -13.98 23.01
N VAL A 182 61.45 -13.31 22.10
CA VAL A 182 62.80 -12.78 22.35
C VAL A 182 62.74 -11.81 23.54
N GLY A 183 63.35 -12.19 24.67
CA GLY A 183 63.26 -11.46 25.93
C GLY A 183 62.62 -12.25 27.09
N GLY A 184 62.26 -13.52 26.89
CA GLY A 184 61.78 -14.42 27.94
C GLY A 184 60.32 -14.18 28.34
N SER A 185 59.53 -13.57 27.45
CA SER A 185 58.08 -13.44 27.62
C SER A 185 57.36 -14.58 26.93
N LEU A 186 56.34 -15.14 27.58
CA LEU A 186 55.48 -16.16 27.00
C LEU A 186 54.27 -15.50 26.34
N LYS A 187 53.95 -15.95 25.14
CA LYS A 187 52.84 -15.46 24.32
C LYS A 187 51.90 -16.61 23.98
N THR A 188 50.59 -16.35 24.05
CA THR A 188 49.59 -17.27 23.51
C THR A 188 48.46 -16.53 22.80
N THR A 189 47.96 -17.08 21.71
CA THR A 189 46.96 -16.44 20.85
C THR A 189 45.67 -17.23 20.83
N LEU A 190 44.57 -16.58 21.20
CA LEU A 190 43.21 -17.10 21.10
C LEU A 190 42.56 -16.61 19.80
N LEU A 191 42.07 -17.56 19.01
CA LEU A 191 41.35 -17.31 17.77
C LEU A 191 39.93 -17.88 17.85
N ILE A 192 38.92 -17.01 17.82
CA ILE A 192 37.53 -17.41 17.60
C ILE A 192 37.15 -17.04 16.17
N ARG A 193 36.95 -18.05 15.32
CA ARG A 193 36.71 -17.85 13.88
C ARG A 193 35.40 -17.14 13.57
N ARG A 194 34.36 -17.38 14.38
CA ARG A 194 33.03 -16.83 14.16
C ARG A 194 32.36 -16.49 15.48
N LEU A 195 32.24 -15.21 15.78
CA LEU A 195 31.50 -14.74 16.94
C LEU A 195 30.00 -14.90 16.73
N THR A 196 29.35 -15.57 17.66
CA THR A 196 27.90 -15.76 17.74
C THR A 196 27.31 -14.93 18.89
N ARG A 197 25.98 -14.80 18.94
CA ARG A 197 25.26 -14.03 19.96
C ARG A 197 25.58 -14.41 21.40
N HIS A 198 25.98 -15.67 21.65
CA HIS A 198 26.30 -16.13 22.99
C HIS A 198 27.57 -15.50 23.56
N TYR A 199 28.43 -14.88 22.76
CA TYR A 199 29.66 -14.23 23.25
C TYR A 199 29.44 -12.81 23.78
N LEU A 200 28.23 -12.23 23.65
CA LEU A 200 27.94 -10.90 24.21
C LEU A 200 28.19 -10.89 25.71
N HIS A 201 28.94 -9.88 26.16
CA HIS A 201 29.34 -9.70 27.55
C HIS A 201 30.07 -10.91 28.16
N SER A 202 30.56 -11.84 27.33
CA SER A 202 31.37 -12.95 27.80
C SER A 202 32.75 -12.45 28.18
N VAL A 203 33.27 -12.97 29.29
CA VAL A 203 34.57 -12.61 29.84
C VAL A 203 35.61 -13.61 29.36
N PHE A 204 36.65 -13.11 28.71
CA PHE A 204 37.80 -13.85 28.25
C PHE A 204 38.95 -13.57 29.19
N GLN A 205 39.44 -14.60 29.87
CA GLN A 205 40.49 -14.48 30.88
C GLN A 205 41.76 -15.15 30.39
N CYS A 206 42.88 -14.44 30.48
CA CYS A 206 44.18 -15.08 30.38
C CYS A 206 44.70 -15.34 31.80
N GLN A 207 45.06 -16.60 32.06
CA GLN A 207 45.56 -17.03 33.37
C GLN A 207 47.00 -17.55 33.23
N ALA A 208 47.83 -17.19 34.20
CA ALA A 208 49.21 -17.66 34.31
C ALA A 208 49.46 -18.28 35.68
N THR A 209 49.95 -19.52 35.70
CA THR A 209 50.37 -20.21 36.93
C THR A 209 51.65 -21.00 36.70
N ASN A 210 52.59 -20.89 37.62
CA ASN A 210 53.82 -21.69 37.63
C ASN A 210 53.89 -22.70 38.77
N PHE A 211 52.83 -22.82 39.57
CA PHE A 211 52.76 -23.77 40.67
C PHE A 211 51.31 -24.18 40.95
N ASN A 212 51.04 -25.49 40.97
CA ASN A 212 49.67 -26.01 41.08
C ASN A 212 48.94 -25.59 42.36
N ALA A 213 49.65 -25.24 43.44
CA ALA A 213 49.03 -24.82 44.70
C ALA A 213 48.99 -23.30 44.88
N SER A 214 49.45 -22.50 43.91
CA SER A 214 49.24 -21.05 43.91
C SER A 214 48.02 -20.65 43.07
N SER A 215 47.35 -19.59 43.50
CA SER A 215 46.28 -18.98 42.71
C SER A 215 46.87 -18.40 41.42
N PRO A 216 46.27 -18.66 40.24
CA PRO A 216 46.74 -18.10 38.98
C PRO A 216 46.61 -16.58 38.96
N VAL A 217 47.55 -15.90 38.31
CA VAL A 217 47.46 -14.46 38.06
C VAL A 217 46.66 -14.26 36.78
N THR A 218 45.63 -13.41 36.84
CA THR A 218 44.64 -13.32 35.76
C THR A 218 44.44 -11.89 35.26
N SER A 219 44.22 -11.75 33.95
CA SER A 219 43.64 -10.54 33.34
C SER A 219 42.45 -10.92 32.49
N SER A 220 41.43 -10.06 32.46
CA SER A 220 40.17 -10.33 31.79
C SER A 220 39.80 -9.22 30.82
N VAL A 221 39.07 -9.58 29.77
CA VAL A 221 38.47 -8.66 28.81
C VAL A 221 37.04 -9.10 28.49
N THR A 222 36.12 -8.15 28.39
CA THR A 222 34.72 -8.41 28.07
C THR A 222 34.44 -8.04 26.61
N ILE A 223 33.73 -8.90 25.88
CA ILE A 223 33.39 -8.63 24.48
C ILE A 223 32.07 -7.87 24.39
N ASP A 224 32.08 -6.77 23.64
CA ASP A 224 30.89 -6.05 23.22
C ASP A 224 30.54 -6.40 21.76
N MET A 225 29.24 -6.52 21.45
CA MET A 225 28.80 -6.98 20.13
C MET A 225 27.58 -6.24 19.57
N ASN A 226 27.56 -6.05 18.26
CA ASN A 226 26.40 -5.62 17.49
C ASN A 226 25.69 -6.83 16.85
N PHE A 227 24.37 -6.82 16.90
CA PHE A 227 23.51 -7.85 16.32
C PHE A 227 22.57 -7.25 15.28
N ARG A 228 22.51 -7.89 14.11
CA ARG A 228 21.45 -7.62 13.14
C ARG A 228 20.09 -8.04 13.72
N PRO A 229 18.98 -7.45 13.26
CA PRO A 229 17.66 -7.89 13.65
C PRO A 229 17.47 -9.38 13.31
N ALA A 230 16.86 -10.13 14.22
CA ALA A 230 16.66 -11.58 14.07
C ALA A 230 15.34 -11.92 13.35
N ASN A 231 14.30 -11.13 13.60
CA ASN A 231 12.99 -11.29 12.96
C ASN A 231 12.28 -9.93 12.84
N VAL A 232 11.40 -9.79 11.86
CA VAL A 232 10.53 -8.62 11.66
C VAL A 232 9.17 -9.09 11.19
N THR A 233 8.11 -8.51 11.72
CA THR A 233 6.73 -8.86 11.33
C THR A 233 5.82 -7.65 11.36
N ILE A 234 4.94 -7.55 10.37
CA ILE A 234 3.82 -6.62 10.38
C ILE A 234 2.63 -7.28 11.10
N LEU A 235 2.15 -6.63 12.16
CA LEU A 235 0.99 -7.02 12.95
C LEU A 235 -0.25 -6.27 12.45
N SER A 236 -0.69 -6.55 11.22
CA SER A 236 -1.94 -5.99 10.71
C SER A 236 -3.10 -6.93 11.01
N ARG A 237 -4.22 -6.37 11.51
CA ARG A 237 -5.48 -7.10 11.72
C ARG A 237 -6.61 -6.61 10.80
N THR A 238 -6.32 -5.64 9.94
CA THR A 238 -7.33 -4.85 9.22
C THR A 238 -7.38 -5.19 7.73
N ASP A 239 -7.41 -6.47 7.40
CA ASP A 239 -7.59 -6.96 6.02
C ASP A 239 -9.00 -7.56 5.87
N PRO A 240 -9.85 -7.07 4.94
CA PRO A 240 -9.61 -5.99 3.98
C PRO A 240 -9.73 -4.59 4.61
N MET A 241 -9.01 -3.62 4.04
CA MET A 241 -9.05 -2.20 4.40
C MET A 241 -10.14 -1.47 3.62
N SER A 242 -10.79 -0.46 4.19
CA SER A 242 -11.73 0.44 3.50
C SER A 242 -10.98 1.66 2.97
N SER A 243 -11.28 2.09 1.74
CA SER A 243 -10.65 3.27 1.14
C SER A 243 -10.88 4.57 1.92
N TYR A 244 -9.97 5.53 1.77
CA TYR A 244 -10.02 6.88 2.35
C TYR A 244 -10.09 6.89 3.89
N THR A 245 -9.64 5.81 4.53
CA THR A 245 -9.62 5.64 5.98
C THR A 245 -8.18 5.56 6.48
N ASP A 246 -7.91 6.13 7.66
CA ASP A 246 -6.61 6.05 8.31
C ASP A 246 -6.48 4.79 9.18
N TYR A 247 -5.39 4.05 9.00
CA TYR A 247 -5.07 2.83 9.73
C TYR A 247 -3.75 2.95 10.49
N GLU A 248 -3.68 2.37 11.69
CA GLU A 248 -2.43 2.24 12.44
C GLU A 248 -1.82 0.85 12.21
N LEU A 249 -0.82 0.79 11.34
CA LEU A 249 -0.10 -0.41 11.01
C LEU A 249 1.12 -0.56 11.91
N VAL A 250 1.21 -1.69 12.59
CA VAL A 250 2.28 -1.94 13.58
C VAL A 250 3.28 -2.91 13.00
N CYS A 251 4.56 -2.54 12.98
CA CYS A 251 5.66 -3.44 12.69
C CYS A 251 6.52 -3.65 13.93
N LYS A 252 6.88 -4.89 14.23
CA LYS A 252 7.78 -5.24 15.34
C LYS A 252 8.99 -6.00 14.82
N THR A 253 10.16 -5.71 15.39
CA THR A 253 11.41 -6.43 15.14
C THR A 253 12.12 -6.75 16.45
N TRP A 254 12.85 -7.87 16.48
CA TRP A 254 13.47 -8.44 17.67
C TRP A 254 14.95 -8.76 17.46
N GLY A 255 15.73 -8.73 18.54
CA GLY A 255 17.08 -9.29 18.56
C GLY A 255 18.15 -8.41 17.89
N SER A 256 17.86 -7.14 17.61
CA SER A 256 18.88 -6.18 17.17
C SER A 256 19.57 -5.55 18.37
N ARG A 257 20.90 -5.42 18.31
CA ARG A 257 21.68 -4.67 19.29
C ARG A 257 22.69 -3.79 18.54
N PRO A 258 22.67 -2.46 18.68
CA PRO A 258 21.62 -1.66 19.34
C PRO A 258 20.25 -1.79 18.63
N PRO A 259 19.16 -1.20 19.20
CA PRO A 259 17.83 -1.27 18.63
C PRO A 259 17.79 -0.92 17.14
N ALA A 260 17.05 -1.71 16.37
CA ALA A 260 16.96 -1.56 14.92
C ALA A 260 16.24 -0.26 14.54
N THR A 261 16.57 0.28 13.37
CA THR A 261 15.77 1.32 12.70
C THR A 261 14.80 0.63 11.75
N ILE A 262 13.54 1.09 11.75
CA ILE A 262 12.50 0.53 10.90
C ILE A 262 12.10 1.56 9.85
N THR A 263 12.14 1.16 8.58
CA THR A 263 11.72 1.96 7.43
C THR A 263 10.54 1.29 6.75
N TRP A 264 9.51 2.07 6.41
CA TRP A 264 8.35 1.59 5.67
C TRP A 264 8.51 1.89 4.19
N LEU A 265 8.30 0.88 3.35
CA LEU A 265 8.34 0.98 1.90
C LEU A 265 6.98 0.58 1.32
N ARG A 266 6.52 1.34 0.33
CA ARG A 266 5.36 1.01 -0.51
C ARG A 266 5.87 0.71 -1.91
N ASP A 267 5.69 -0.53 -2.34
CA ASP A 267 6.13 -1.03 -3.64
C ASP A 267 7.61 -0.72 -3.94
N GLY A 268 8.46 -0.95 -2.91
CA GLY A 268 9.90 -0.67 -2.97
C GLY A 268 10.31 0.79 -2.77
N THR A 269 9.37 1.73 -2.76
CA THR A 269 9.65 3.16 -2.53
C THR A 269 9.49 3.50 -1.06
N GLU A 270 10.50 4.13 -0.44
CA GLU A 270 10.40 4.59 0.95
C GLU A 270 9.26 5.60 1.13
N LEU A 271 8.44 5.37 2.15
CA LEU A 271 7.39 6.31 2.51
C LEU A 271 7.99 7.43 3.35
N LEU A 272 7.74 8.68 2.94
CA LEU A 272 7.91 9.88 3.77
C LEU A 272 6.86 9.85 4.89
N SER A 273 7.08 8.97 5.87
CA SER A 273 6.11 8.63 6.90
C SER A 273 6.44 9.31 8.23
N ARG A 274 5.40 9.71 8.97
CA ARG A 274 5.49 10.10 10.38
C ARG A 274 5.37 8.87 11.29
N ALA A 275 6.08 7.79 10.95
CA ALA A 275 6.04 6.57 11.74
C ALA A 275 6.66 6.82 13.12
N VAL A 276 5.95 6.43 14.18
CA VAL A 276 6.44 6.58 15.55
C VAL A 276 7.17 5.31 15.94
N MET A 277 8.45 5.44 16.26
CA MET A 277 9.29 4.33 16.73
C MET A 277 9.41 4.35 18.24
N THR A 278 9.22 3.18 18.86
CA THR A 278 9.39 2.95 20.29
C THR A 278 10.22 1.70 20.52
N THR A 279 10.98 1.67 21.61
CA THR A 279 11.78 0.50 22.01
C THR A 279 11.28 -0.01 23.35
N SER A 280 11.31 -1.34 23.53
CA SER A 280 10.96 -1.97 24.80
C SER A 280 11.99 -1.61 25.89
N SER A 281 11.59 -1.76 27.16
CA SER A 281 12.46 -1.48 28.32
C SER A 281 13.75 -2.29 28.34
N ASP A 282 13.72 -3.52 27.83
CA ASP A 282 14.87 -4.41 27.66
C ASP A 282 15.69 -4.13 26.38
N SER A 283 15.31 -3.13 25.58
CA SER A 283 15.93 -2.75 24.29
C SER A 283 15.97 -3.85 23.23
N ASN A 284 15.27 -4.97 23.44
CA ASN A 284 15.29 -6.12 22.53
C ASN A 284 14.28 -5.97 21.38
N VAL A 285 13.20 -5.23 21.60
CA VAL A 285 12.10 -5.07 20.64
C VAL A 285 12.01 -3.62 20.19
N THR A 286 12.10 -3.39 18.88
CA THR A 286 11.71 -2.11 18.29
C THR A 286 10.33 -2.24 17.65
N THR A 287 9.43 -1.33 17.97
CA THR A 287 8.10 -1.23 17.38
C THR A 287 7.98 0.07 16.59
N SER A 288 7.48 -0.02 15.35
CA SER A 288 7.17 1.13 14.50
C SER A 288 5.67 1.14 14.20
N ILE A 289 5.02 2.27 14.45
CA ILE A 289 3.60 2.47 14.19
C ILE A 289 3.46 3.46 13.03
N LEU A 290 2.97 2.99 11.90
CA LEU A 290 2.68 3.78 10.71
C LEU A 290 1.20 4.16 10.69
N ARG A 291 0.91 5.46 10.64
CA ARG A 291 -0.41 5.97 10.27
C ARG A 291 -0.50 6.00 8.75
N TYR A 292 -1.25 5.06 8.19
CA TYR A 292 -1.40 4.85 6.76
C TYR A 292 -2.79 5.29 6.30
N HIS A 293 -2.81 6.28 5.40
CA HIS A 293 -4.03 6.70 4.71
C HIS A 293 -4.27 5.80 3.49
N SER A 294 -5.38 5.08 3.49
CA SER A 294 -5.69 4.12 2.43
C SER A 294 -6.21 4.81 1.17
N ASP A 295 -5.60 4.50 0.02
CA ASP A 295 -6.02 4.97 -1.30
C ASP A 295 -6.34 3.77 -2.21
N PRO A 296 -7.46 3.77 -2.96
CA PRO A 296 -7.76 2.72 -3.93
C PRO A 296 -6.61 2.36 -4.88
N ILE A 297 -5.79 3.34 -5.27
CA ILE A 297 -4.64 3.13 -6.17
C ILE A 297 -3.54 2.25 -5.56
N ASP A 298 -3.54 2.09 -4.24
CA ASP A 298 -2.57 1.27 -3.52
C ASP A 298 -3.04 -0.18 -3.34
N SER A 299 -4.27 -0.51 -3.72
CA SER A 299 -4.75 -1.90 -3.68
C SER A 299 -3.90 -2.80 -4.57
N GLY A 300 -3.48 -3.94 -4.05
CA GLY A 300 -2.55 -4.89 -4.67
C GLY A 300 -1.06 -4.56 -4.49
N LYS A 301 -0.70 -3.35 -4.04
CA LYS A 301 0.70 -2.99 -3.79
C LYS A 301 1.23 -3.67 -2.52
N SER A 302 2.54 -3.92 -2.49
CA SER A 302 3.22 -4.46 -1.31
C SER A 302 3.60 -3.34 -0.34
N LEU A 303 3.15 -3.44 0.91
CA LEU A 303 3.67 -2.65 2.01
C LEU A 303 4.72 -3.46 2.78
N THR A 304 5.94 -2.94 2.82
CA THR A 304 7.10 -3.61 3.41
C THR A 304 7.61 -2.83 4.59
N CYS A 305 7.84 -3.53 5.70
CA CYS A 305 8.58 -3.01 6.85
C CYS A 305 10.00 -3.58 6.81
N ARG A 306 10.99 -2.71 6.64
CA ARG A 306 12.42 -3.05 6.63
C ARG A 306 13.04 -2.69 7.98
N ALA A 307 13.74 -3.64 8.60
CA ALA A 307 14.48 -3.44 9.84
C ALA A 307 15.99 -3.55 9.58
N GLU A 308 16.75 -2.56 10.05
CA GLU A 308 18.20 -2.46 9.87
C GLU A 308 18.91 -2.06 11.16
N ASN A 309 20.18 -2.48 11.30
CA ASN A 309 21.05 -2.01 12.36
C ASN A 309 22.08 -1.03 11.77
N LYS A 310 22.10 0.22 12.26
CA LYS A 310 22.97 1.29 11.74
C LYS A 310 24.47 0.99 11.77
N PHE A 311 24.89 0.06 12.64
CA PHE A 311 26.30 -0.34 12.78
C PHE A 311 26.67 -1.54 11.90
N ILE A 312 25.69 -2.15 11.22
CA ILE A 312 25.88 -3.27 10.29
C ILE A 312 25.27 -2.84 8.94
N PRO A 313 25.97 -1.99 8.17
CA PRO A 313 25.43 -1.45 6.94
C PRO A 313 25.15 -2.55 5.92
N HIS A 314 24.14 -2.34 5.08
CA HIS A 314 23.73 -3.24 4.00
C HIS A 314 23.15 -4.60 4.43
N VAL A 315 22.88 -4.81 5.72
CA VAL A 315 22.21 -6.02 6.23
C VAL A 315 20.87 -5.64 6.85
N TYR A 316 19.79 -6.05 6.20
CA TYR A 316 18.42 -5.81 6.65
C TYR A 316 17.57 -7.07 6.53
N ILE A 317 16.45 -7.07 7.24
CA ILE A 317 15.37 -8.05 7.09
C ILE A 317 14.05 -7.33 6.83
N GLU A 318 13.15 -7.98 6.13
CA GLU A 318 11.89 -7.39 5.68
C GLU A 318 10.70 -8.29 5.99
N SER A 319 9.57 -7.66 6.29
CA SER A 319 8.25 -8.29 6.32
C SER A 319 7.36 -7.50 5.38
N SER A 320 6.66 -8.20 4.50
CA SER A 320 5.79 -7.59 3.50
C SER A 320 4.36 -8.11 3.63
N MET A 321 3.39 -7.25 3.35
CA MET A 321 1.99 -7.63 3.17
C MET A 321 1.42 -6.96 1.93
N GLN A 322 0.50 -7.63 1.23
CA GLN A 322 -0.24 -7.00 0.14
C GLN A 322 -1.40 -6.18 0.72
N LEU A 323 -1.57 -4.96 0.22
CA LEU A 323 -2.67 -4.10 0.60
C LEU A 323 -3.93 -4.53 -0.14
N ASN A 324 -4.96 -4.94 0.57
CA ASN A 324 -6.28 -5.22 -0.01
C ASN A 324 -7.24 -4.11 0.41
N ILE A 325 -7.48 -3.16 -0.49
CA ILE A 325 -8.29 -1.96 -0.20
C ILE A 325 -9.60 -2.06 -0.96
N HIS A 326 -10.70 -2.09 -0.22
CA HIS A 326 -12.06 -2.07 -0.73
C HIS A 326 -12.54 -0.64 -1.02
N PHE A 327 -13.13 -0.45 -2.20
CA PHE A 327 -13.65 0.83 -2.68
C PHE A 327 -14.85 0.65 -3.63
N GLN A 328 -15.63 1.71 -3.79
CA GLN A 328 -16.79 1.75 -4.69
C GLN A 328 -16.37 1.71 -6.16
N PRO A 329 -17.21 1.18 -7.07
CA PRO A 329 -16.89 1.10 -8.49
C PRO A 329 -16.63 2.48 -9.11
N VAL A 330 -15.48 2.64 -9.75
CA VAL A 330 -15.19 3.77 -10.65
C VAL A 330 -15.45 3.30 -12.07
N VAL A 331 -16.40 3.96 -12.74
CA VAL A 331 -16.97 3.48 -14.01
C VAL A 331 -16.72 4.49 -15.13
N THR A 332 -16.21 4.02 -16.26
CA THR A 332 -16.10 4.81 -17.48
C THR A 332 -16.79 4.10 -18.63
N LEU A 333 -17.54 4.87 -19.42
CA LEU A 333 -18.27 4.36 -20.58
C LEU A 333 -17.65 4.91 -21.85
N GLN A 334 -17.44 4.05 -22.82
CA GLN A 334 -16.92 4.42 -24.14
C GLN A 334 -17.72 3.72 -25.23
N MET A 335 -17.81 4.37 -26.39
CA MET A 335 -18.28 3.70 -27.60
C MET A 335 -17.13 2.84 -28.14
N GLY A 336 -17.47 1.71 -28.77
CA GLY A 336 -16.50 0.78 -29.33
C GLY A 336 -15.40 1.46 -30.15
N SER A 337 -14.14 1.08 -29.91
CA SER A 337 -12.96 1.73 -30.53
C SER A 337 -12.94 1.69 -32.06
N SER A 338 -13.67 0.76 -32.68
CA SER A 338 -13.82 0.64 -34.14
C SER A 338 -14.87 1.58 -34.74
N LEU A 339 -15.64 2.30 -33.93
CA LEU A 339 -16.75 3.14 -34.36
C LEU A 339 -16.34 4.62 -34.37
N ASN A 340 -16.81 5.35 -35.38
CA ASN A 340 -16.71 6.81 -35.42
C ASN A 340 -18.08 7.42 -35.05
N PRO A 341 -18.22 8.07 -33.87
CA PRO A 341 -19.49 8.61 -33.40
C PRO A 341 -20.18 9.61 -34.34
N GLU A 342 -19.43 10.24 -35.25
CA GLU A 342 -19.98 11.25 -36.17
C GLU A 342 -20.47 10.66 -37.51
N THR A 343 -20.30 9.36 -37.77
CA THR A 343 -20.70 8.76 -39.06
C THR A 343 -21.75 7.66 -38.95
N ILE A 344 -22.23 7.38 -37.74
CA ILE A 344 -23.21 6.31 -37.48
C ILE A 344 -24.55 6.66 -38.11
N LYS A 345 -25.09 5.80 -38.96
CA LYS A 345 -26.38 6.02 -39.65
C LYS A 345 -27.43 4.97 -39.30
N GLU A 346 -28.69 5.23 -39.65
CA GLU A 346 -29.77 4.25 -39.47
C GLU A 346 -29.43 2.92 -40.16
N GLY A 347 -29.60 1.82 -39.42
CA GLY A 347 -29.28 0.47 -39.87
C GLY A 347 -27.89 -0.04 -39.50
N ASP A 348 -27.00 0.81 -38.99
CA ASP A 348 -25.68 0.38 -38.49
C ASP A 348 -25.79 -0.37 -37.15
N ASP A 349 -24.75 -1.15 -36.82
CA ASP A 349 -24.60 -1.80 -35.52
C ASP A 349 -23.62 -0.99 -34.65
N VAL A 350 -23.98 -0.75 -33.40
CA VAL A 350 -23.20 0.06 -32.45
C VAL A 350 -23.00 -0.74 -31.17
N TYR A 351 -21.86 -0.56 -30.51
CA TYR A 351 -21.64 -1.13 -29.20
C TYR A 351 -20.92 -0.17 -28.26
N PHE A 352 -21.15 -0.37 -26.97
CA PHE A 352 -20.54 0.37 -25.87
C PHE A 352 -19.78 -0.58 -24.95
N GLU A 353 -18.67 -0.09 -24.42
CA GLU A 353 -17.81 -0.79 -23.46
C GLU A 353 -17.79 -0.02 -22.14
N CYS A 354 -18.18 -0.70 -21.06
CA CYS A 354 -18.22 -0.17 -19.71
C CYS A 354 -17.00 -0.66 -18.92
N HIS A 355 -15.97 0.18 -18.78
CA HIS A 355 -14.78 -0.17 -18.01
C HIS A 355 -15.02 0.14 -16.53
N ILE A 356 -14.79 -0.85 -15.68
CA ILE A 356 -15.13 -0.80 -14.26
C ILE A 356 -13.90 -1.14 -13.44
N ASN A 357 -13.49 -0.24 -12.55
CA ASN A 357 -12.49 -0.50 -11.52
C ASN A 357 -13.16 -0.56 -10.15
N ALA A 358 -13.13 -1.72 -9.49
CA ALA A 358 -13.79 -1.93 -8.20
C ALA A 358 -13.08 -3.03 -7.39
N ASN A 359 -13.05 -2.89 -6.07
CA ASN A 359 -12.64 -3.96 -5.17
C ASN A 359 -13.59 -4.00 -3.95
N PRO A 360 -14.28 -5.12 -3.66
CA PRO A 360 -14.31 -6.37 -4.42
C PRO A 360 -15.02 -6.20 -5.77
N ALA A 361 -14.89 -7.21 -6.63
CA ALA A 361 -15.46 -7.20 -7.97
C ALA A 361 -16.98 -6.93 -7.97
N VAL A 362 -17.45 -6.32 -9.05
CA VAL A 362 -18.86 -5.97 -9.22
C VAL A 362 -19.75 -7.20 -9.36
N ASN A 363 -20.95 -7.13 -8.80
CA ASN A 363 -21.93 -8.21 -8.86
C ASN A 363 -22.88 -8.07 -10.05
N ARG A 364 -23.12 -6.84 -10.53
CA ARG A 364 -24.06 -6.55 -11.62
C ARG A 364 -23.70 -5.24 -12.32
N VAL A 365 -23.98 -5.19 -13.63
CA VAL A 365 -23.92 -3.99 -14.47
C VAL A 365 -25.33 -3.72 -15.03
N LEU A 366 -25.78 -2.48 -14.95
CA LEU A 366 -27.06 -2.00 -15.45
C LEU A 366 -26.82 -0.93 -16.52
N TRP A 367 -27.62 -0.95 -17.58
CA TRP A 367 -27.53 0.00 -18.68
C TRP A 367 -28.74 0.91 -18.67
N HIS A 368 -28.53 2.19 -18.98
CA HIS A 368 -29.63 3.15 -19.12
C HIS A 368 -29.53 3.90 -20.43
N HIS A 369 -30.68 4.18 -21.04
CA HIS A 369 -30.86 5.02 -22.22
C HIS A 369 -31.82 6.16 -21.85
N ASN A 370 -31.35 7.40 -21.94
CA ASN A 370 -32.07 8.60 -21.51
C ASN A 370 -32.63 8.48 -20.07
N GLY A 371 -31.86 7.83 -19.18
CA GLY A 371 -32.24 7.60 -17.78
C GLY A 371 -33.17 6.40 -17.54
N SER A 372 -33.68 5.76 -18.59
CA SER A 372 -34.53 4.56 -18.46
C SER A 372 -33.68 3.29 -18.57
N PRO A 373 -33.96 2.24 -17.77
CA PRO A 373 -33.20 0.99 -17.83
C PRO A 373 -33.35 0.30 -19.18
N VAL A 374 -32.25 -0.28 -19.67
CA VAL A 374 -32.17 -1.05 -20.90
C VAL A 374 -32.02 -2.53 -20.55
N ASP A 375 -33.02 -3.32 -20.91
CA ASP A 375 -33.01 -4.77 -20.73
C ASP A 375 -32.45 -5.49 -21.96
N HIS A 376 -31.89 -6.68 -21.74
CA HIS A 376 -31.44 -7.55 -22.82
C HIS A 376 -32.63 -8.03 -23.66
N GLN A 377 -32.68 -7.64 -24.93
CA GLN A 377 -33.79 -7.93 -25.85
C GLN A 377 -33.28 -8.25 -27.26
N VAL A 378 -32.97 -9.53 -27.51
CA VAL A 378 -32.42 -10.02 -28.80
C VAL A 378 -33.33 -9.70 -29.98
N THR A 379 -34.66 -9.82 -29.83
CA THR A 379 -35.64 -9.54 -30.89
C THR A 379 -35.67 -8.09 -31.34
N ARG A 380 -35.21 -7.16 -30.49
CA ARG A 380 -35.05 -5.74 -30.80
C ARG A 380 -33.60 -5.35 -31.10
N GLY A 381 -32.71 -6.32 -31.24
CA GLY A 381 -31.29 -6.07 -31.52
C GLY A 381 -30.49 -5.55 -30.32
N ILE A 382 -30.98 -5.68 -29.09
CA ILE A 382 -30.30 -5.21 -27.88
C ILE A 382 -29.62 -6.39 -27.17
N LEU A 383 -28.30 -6.45 -27.22
CA LEU A 383 -27.50 -7.53 -26.62
C LEU A 383 -26.66 -6.96 -25.46
N ILE A 384 -26.70 -7.60 -24.29
CA ILE A 384 -25.92 -7.20 -23.12
C ILE A 384 -25.05 -8.39 -22.75
N GLN A 385 -23.73 -8.22 -22.83
CA GLN A 385 -22.75 -9.24 -22.45
C GLN A 385 -21.81 -8.67 -21.41
N ASN A 386 -22.12 -8.91 -20.13
CA ASN A 386 -21.32 -8.43 -19.00
C ASN A 386 -21.14 -6.90 -19.02
N GLN A 387 -20.01 -6.42 -19.54
CA GLN A 387 -19.62 -5.01 -19.60
C GLN A 387 -19.86 -4.37 -20.98
N THR A 388 -20.49 -5.08 -21.91
CA THR A 388 -20.79 -4.57 -23.26
C THR A 388 -22.28 -4.49 -23.54
N LEU A 389 -22.71 -3.40 -24.18
CA LEU A 389 -24.05 -3.22 -24.73
C LEU A 389 -23.93 -3.09 -26.25
N VAL A 390 -24.58 -3.98 -26.99
CA VAL A 390 -24.65 -3.96 -28.45
C VAL A 390 -26.07 -3.61 -28.88
N LEU A 391 -26.18 -2.70 -29.82
CA LEU A 391 -27.41 -2.23 -30.46
C LEU A 391 -27.30 -2.53 -31.95
N GLN A 392 -28.10 -3.46 -32.44
CA GLN A 392 -28.11 -3.84 -33.86
C GLN A 392 -29.15 -3.02 -34.62
N LYS A 393 -28.82 -2.64 -35.85
CA LYS A 393 -29.69 -1.88 -36.77
C LYS A 393 -30.30 -0.66 -36.09
N VAL A 394 -29.44 0.22 -35.58
CA VAL A 394 -29.86 1.42 -34.84
C VAL A 394 -30.82 2.27 -35.67
N SER A 395 -31.78 2.89 -34.99
CA SER A 395 -32.75 3.81 -35.62
C SER A 395 -32.67 5.17 -34.95
N ARG A 396 -33.38 6.17 -35.48
CA ARG A 396 -33.52 7.49 -34.84
C ARG A 396 -33.91 7.43 -33.35
N SER A 397 -34.72 6.46 -32.93
CA SER A 397 -35.14 6.34 -31.53
C SER A 397 -34.05 5.76 -30.63
N SER A 398 -33.02 5.12 -31.21
CA SER A 398 -31.84 4.66 -30.48
C SER A 398 -30.92 5.82 -30.08
N ALA A 399 -31.03 6.98 -30.73
CA ALA A 399 -30.25 8.17 -30.38
C ALA A 399 -30.55 8.64 -28.94
N GLY A 400 -29.56 9.26 -28.30
CA GLY A 400 -29.72 9.75 -26.92
C GLY A 400 -28.48 9.52 -26.07
N LEU A 401 -28.66 9.61 -24.76
CA LEU A 401 -27.60 9.44 -23.77
C LEU A 401 -27.62 8.02 -23.21
N TYR A 402 -26.46 7.37 -23.20
CA TYR A 402 -26.26 6.06 -22.59
C TYR A 402 -25.38 6.20 -21.36
N THR A 403 -25.73 5.50 -20.29
CA THR A 403 -24.89 5.34 -19.09
C THR A 403 -24.84 3.88 -18.69
N CYS A 404 -23.74 3.47 -18.06
CA CYS A 404 -23.66 2.20 -17.37
C CYS A 404 -23.48 2.43 -15.87
N LYS A 405 -24.20 1.65 -15.06
CA LYS A 405 -24.15 1.63 -13.61
C LYS A 405 -23.56 0.29 -13.17
N ALA A 406 -22.54 0.32 -12.32
CA ALA A 406 -21.94 -0.88 -11.75
C ALA A 406 -22.23 -0.96 -10.25
N ILE A 407 -22.58 -2.16 -9.77
CA ILE A 407 -22.95 -2.40 -8.37
C ILE A 407 -21.91 -3.35 -7.75
N SER A 408 -21.41 -3.03 -6.57
CA SER A 408 -20.55 -3.89 -5.75
C SER A 408 -21.02 -3.90 -4.29
N PRO A 409 -20.50 -4.82 -3.45
CA PRO A 409 -20.75 -4.78 -2.01
C PRO A 409 -20.38 -3.47 -1.32
N GLN A 410 -19.51 -2.63 -1.92
CA GLN A 410 -19.11 -1.32 -1.36
C GLN A 410 -20.04 -0.18 -1.78
N GLY A 411 -20.92 -0.40 -2.75
CA GLY A 411 -21.86 0.59 -3.25
C GLY A 411 -22.03 0.54 -4.77
N GLU A 412 -22.46 1.65 -5.35
CA GLU A 412 -22.77 1.78 -6.77
C GLU A 412 -21.91 2.88 -7.39
N GLY A 413 -21.58 2.73 -8.68
CA GLY A 413 -20.89 3.74 -9.47
C GLY A 413 -21.55 3.92 -10.82
N ASP A 414 -21.75 5.17 -11.23
CA ASP A 414 -22.32 5.54 -12.52
C ASP A 414 -21.26 6.10 -13.46
N SER A 415 -21.33 5.72 -14.74
CA SER A 415 -20.52 6.34 -15.77
C SER A 415 -21.02 7.75 -16.09
N LEU A 416 -20.13 8.60 -16.62
CA LEU A 416 -20.58 9.78 -17.35
C LEU A 416 -21.39 9.37 -18.60
N PRO A 417 -22.38 10.18 -19.02
CA PRO A 417 -23.23 9.86 -20.16
C PRO A 417 -22.50 10.00 -21.49
N VAL A 418 -22.64 9.00 -22.37
CA VAL A 418 -22.13 9.03 -23.75
C VAL A 418 -23.30 9.22 -24.71
N ARG A 419 -23.20 10.20 -25.62
CA ARG A 419 -24.26 10.51 -26.58
C ARG A 419 -24.11 9.68 -27.87
N LEU A 420 -25.13 8.89 -28.19
CA LEU A 420 -25.30 8.29 -29.50
C LEU A 420 -26.01 9.26 -30.43
N LYS A 421 -25.33 9.65 -31.52
CA LYS A 421 -25.95 10.31 -32.67
C LYS A 421 -26.22 9.25 -33.74
N VAL A 422 -27.40 9.30 -34.35
CA VAL A 422 -27.76 8.43 -35.47
C VAL A 422 -28.14 9.34 -36.63
N MET A 423 -27.36 9.30 -37.70
CA MET A 423 -27.59 10.04 -38.93
C MET A 423 -28.71 9.38 -39.74
N TYR A 424 -29.60 10.17 -40.32
CA TYR A 424 -30.76 9.69 -41.06
C TYR A 424 -31.10 10.59 -42.25
N LYS A 425 -31.74 10.00 -43.26
CA LYS A 425 -32.20 10.72 -44.45
C LYS A 425 -33.34 11.68 -44.09
N PRO A 426 -33.50 12.81 -44.80
CA PRO A 426 -34.55 13.79 -44.47
C PRO A 426 -35.95 13.20 -44.49
N TYR A 427 -36.83 13.68 -43.61
CA TYR A 427 -38.25 13.31 -43.60
C TYR A 427 -39.14 14.52 -43.35
N CYS A 428 -40.40 14.46 -43.77
CA CYS A 428 -41.35 15.54 -43.57
C CYS A 428 -41.55 15.82 -42.08
N ARG A 429 -41.30 17.06 -41.67
CA ARG A 429 -41.84 17.55 -40.42
C ARG A 429 -43.38 17.57 -40.54
N ARG A 430 -44.07 17.52 -39.40
CA ARG A 430 -45.53 17.61 -39.40
C ARG A 430 -45.96 18.97 -39.98
N GLN A 431 -46.55 18.94 -41.17
CA GLN A 431 -47.00 20.14 -41.88
C GLN A 431 -48.31 20.68 -41.29
N THR A 432 -48.44 22.00 -41.18
CA THR A 432 -49.66 22.67 -40.67
C THR A 432 -50.69 22.90 -41.77
N LYS A 433 -50.25 23.12 -43.02
CA LYS A 433 -51.08 23.32 -44.20
C LYS A 433 -50.61 22.41 -45.34
N THR A 434 -51.48 21.54 -45.81
CA THR A 434 -51.19 20.59 -46.92
C THR A 434 -52.07 20.81 -48.15
N ILE A 435 -53.06 21.69 -48.06
CA ILE A 435 -53.99 22.02 -49.15
C ILE A 435 -53.92 23.52 -49.40
N TYR A 436 -53.77 23.90 -50.66
CA TYR A 436 -53.67 25.28 -51.10
C TYR A 436 -54.65 25.51 -52.25
N GLY A 437 -55.62 26.39 -51.99
CA GLY A 437 -56.57 26.91 -52.97
C GLY A 437 -55.96 28.11 -53.66
N THR A 438 -56.03 28.16 -54.98
CA THR A 438 -55.50 29.28 -55.75
C THR A 438 -56.27 29.48 -57.04
N ALA A 439 -56.48 30.74 -57.43
CA ALA A 439 -57.05 31.07 -58.73
C ALA A 439 -56.02 30.89 -59.86
N LEU A 440 -56.50 30.85 -61.11
CA LEU A 440 -55.62 30.85 -62.26
C LEU A 440 -54.74 32.10 -62.27
N HIS A 441 -53.44 31.93 -62.53
CA HIS A 441 -52.39 32.95 -62.54
C HIS A 441 -52.07 33.59 -61.19
N GLU A 442 -52.73 33.18 -60.12
CA GLU A 442 -52.39 33.57 -58.75
C GLU A 442 -51.32 32.64 -58.20
N SER A 443 -50.33 33.18 -57.49
CA SER A 443 -49.23 32.36 -56.96
C SER A 443 -49.47 31.93 -55.53
N ALA A 444 -49.50 30.61 -55.30
CA ALA A 444 -49.48 30.02 -53.97
C ALA A 444 -48.03 29.84 -53.48
N SER A 445 -47.75 30.29 -52.25
CA SER A 445 -46.47 30.04 -51.57
C SER A 445 -46.59 28.82 -50.67
N VAL A 446 -45.94 27.73 -51.06
CA VAL A 446 -46.01 26.43 -50.39
C VAL A 446 -44.72 26.18 -49.62
N THR A 447 -44.85 26.05 -48.30
CA THR A 447 -43.71 25.84 -47.40
C THR A 447 -43.56 24.36 -47.06
N CYS A 448 -42.35 23.84 -47.22
CA CYS A 448 -41.95 22.49 -46.88
C CYS A 448 -40.86 22.52 -45.81
N GLU A 449 -41.20 22.01 -44.63
CA GLU A 449 -40.25 21.79 -43.55
C GLU A 449 -39.87 20.31 -43.43
N VAL A 450 -38.58 20.01 -43.33
CA VAL A 450 -38.06 18.65 -43.12
C VAL A 450 -37.23 18.57 -41.84
N GLU A 451 -37.06 17.37 -41.32
CA GLU A 451 -36.08 17.06 -40.28
C GLU A 451 -35.03 16.11 -40.86
N ALA A 452 -33.76 16.39 -40.59
CA ALA A 452 -32.63 15.63 -41.11
C ALA A 452 -31.43 15.73 -40.16
N LEU A 453 -30.62 14.67 -40.12
CA LEU A 453 -29.31 14.70 -39.50
C LEU A 453 -28.31 13.95 -40.39
N PRO A 454 -27.27 14.60 -40.94
CA PRO A 454 -26.91 16.02 -40.79
C PRO A 454 -27.95 17.01 -41.30
N SER A 455 -27.93 18.22 -40.74
CA SER A 455 -28.89 19.30 -41.04
C SER A 455 -28.60 20.06 -42.35
N SER A 456 -27.53 19.69 -43.06
CA SER A 456 -27.24 20.18 -44.40
C SER A 456 -28.15 19.45 -45.39
N VAL A 457 -29.16 20.15 -45.89
CA VAL A 457 -30.14 19.59 -46.82
C VAL A 457 -30.24 20.41 -48.11
N THR A 458 -30.53 19.72 -49.20
CA THR A 458 -30.88 20.31 -50.51
C THR A 458 -32.29 19.90 -50.88
N PHE A 459 -33.00 20.75 -51.64
CA PHE A 459 -34.41 20.54 -51.95
C PHE A 459 -34.65 20.45 -53.46
N ARG A 460 -35.65 19.66 -53.84
CA ARG A 460 -36.18 19.54 -55.20
C ARG A 460 -37.70 19.51 -55.18
N TRP A 461 -38.34 20.36 -55.97
CA TRP A 461 -39.79 20.41 -56.09
C TRP A 461 -40.24 19.86 -57.43
N THR A 462 -41.29 19.04 -57.42
CA THR A 462 -41.92 18.50 -58.63
C THR A 462 -43.43 18.65 -58.54
N PHE A 463 -44.05 19.03 -59.64
CA PHE A 463 -45.50 19.01 -59.79
C PHE A 463 -45.93 17.68 -60.41
N ASN A 464 -47.00 17.10 -59.88
CA ASN A 464 -47.55 15.83 -60.32
C ASN A 464 -49.07 15.94 -60.47
N ASN A 465 -49.58 15.65 -61.66
CA ASN A 465 -51.01 15.51 -61.94
C ASN A 465 -51.27 14.16 -62.65
N THR A 466 -52.46 13.95 -63.19
CA THR A 466 -52.81 12.69 -63.89
C THR A 466 -52.09 12.47 -65.23
N SER A 467 -51.47 13.51 -65.79
CA SER A 467 -50.96 13.53 -67.17
C SER A 467 -49.44 13.77 -67.23
N GLU A 468 -48.87 14.47 -66.26
CA GLU A 468 -47.53 15.03 -66.29
C GLU A 468 -46.88 15.04 -64.90
N HIS A 469 -45.55 14.84 -64.89
CA HIS A 469 -44.70 14.98 -63.72
C HIS A 469 -43.51 15.88 -64.08
N LEU A 470 -43.54 17.14 -63.63
CA LEU A 470 -42.62 18.18 -64.09
C LEU A 470 -41.83 18.80 -62.92
N PRO A 471 -40.53 19.10 -63.09
CA PRO A 471 -39.76 19.82 -62.07
C PRO A 471 -40.21 21.29 -62.00
N ILE A 472 -40.31 21.83 -60.78
CA ILE A 472 -40.52 23.26 -60.57
C ILE A 472 -39.17 23.99 -60.77
N PRO A 473 -39.13 25.09 -61.56
CA PRO A 473 -37.90 25.85 -61.76
C PRO A 473 -37.29 26.33 -60.44
N THR A 474 -35.97 26.23 -60.30
CA THR A 474 -35.25 26.68 -59.09
C THR A 474 -35.40 28.17 -58.83
N THR A 475 -35.72 28.98 -59.84
CA THR A 475 -36.03 30.41 -59.70
C THR A 475 -37.32 30.68 -58.91
N ALA A 476 -38.24 29.73 -58.88
CA ALA A 476 -39.49 29.79 -58.14
C ALA A 476 -39.38 29.17 -56.73
N VAL A 477 -38.18 28.77 -56.32
CA VAL A 477 -37.93 28.06 -55.07
C VAL A 477 -36.90 28.83 -54.23
N ALA A 478 -37.27 29.15 -52.99
CA ALA A 478 -36.36 29.71 -52.00
C ALA A 478 -36.13 28.68 -50.89
N SER A 479 -34.87 28.31 -50.62
CA SER A 479 -34.54 27.33 -49.58
C SER A 479 -33.55 27.90 -48.57
N GLN A 480 -33.82 27.69 -47.28
CA GLN A 480 -32.97 28.14 -46.18
C GLN A 480 -32.96 27.09 -45.06
N GLY A 481 -31.78 26.51 -44.80
CA GLY A 481 -31.64 25.45 -43.79
C GLY A 481 -32.52 24.25 -44.13
N MET A 482 -33.38 23.84 -43.18
CA MET A 482 -34.31 22.71 -43.34
C MET A 482 -35.70 23.11 -43.84
N VAL A 483 -35.84 24.31 -44.41
CA VAL A 483 -37.10 24.84 -44.93
C VAL A 483 -36.94 25.25 -46.39
N SER A 484 -37.93 24.90 -47.21
CA SER A 484 -38.01 25.30 -48.62
C SER A 484 -39.40 25.83 -48.95
N VAL A 485 -39.46 26.92 -49.70
CA VAL A 485 -40.71 27.57 -50.13
C VAL A 485 -40.76 27.59 -51.64
N ALA A 486 -41.79 26.97 -52.21
CA ALA A 486 -42.07 27.00 -53.65
C ALA A 486 -43.21 27.97 -53.95
N SER A 487 -43.02 28.85 -54.93
CA SER A 487 -44.05 29.75 -55.46
C SER A 487 -44.63 29.14 -56.74
N TYR A 488 -45.91 28.76 -56.73
CA TYR A 488 -46.55 28.05 -57.83
C TYR A 488 -47.88 28.70 -58.22
N ALA A 489 -48.02 29.04 -59.50
CA ALA A 489 -49.23 29.64 -60.06
C ALA A 489 -49.80 28.76 -61.20
N PRO A 490 -51.01 28.20 -61.07
CA PRO A 490 -51.62 27.40 -62.13
C PRO A 490 -52.04 28.29 -63.30
N LYS A 491 -51.72 27.90 -64.54
CA LYS A 491 -52.05 28.68 -65.75
C LYS A 491 -53.31 28.16 -66.45
N SER A 492 -53.58 26.87 -66.28
CA SER A 492 -54.73 26.16 -66.84
C SER A 492 -55.37 25.23 -65.81
N HIS A 493 -56.56 24.72 -66.09
CA HIS A 493 -57.23 23.73 -65.22
C HIS A 493 -56.46 22.40 -65.08
N LEU A 494 -55.49 22.12 -65.96
CA LEU A 494 -54.61 20.95 -65.86
C LEU A 494 -53.45 21.17 -64.88
N ASP A 495 -53.18 22.41 -64.48
CA ASP A 495 -52.11 22.77 -63.54
C ASP A 495 -52.55 22.66 -62.07
N TYR A 496 -53.74 22.10 -61.81
CA TYR A 496 -54.15 21.67 -60.49
C TYR A 496 -53.72 20.21 -60.25
N GLY A 497 -53.12 19.95 -59.10
CA GLY A 497 -52.43 18.69 -58.84
C GLY A 497 -51.70 18.70 -57.51
N THR A 498 -50.63 17.91 -57.40
CA THR A 498 -49.86 17.78 -56.17
C THR A 498 -48.44 18.30 -56.37
N LEU A 499 -48.01 19.23 -55.52
CA LEU A 499 -46.60 19.58 -55.38
C LEU A 499 -45.93 18.60 -54.42
N LEU A 500 -44.82 18.03 -54.87
CA LEU A 500 -44.00 17.10 -54.11
C LEU A 500 -42.66 17.76 -53.80
N CYS A 501 -42.38 17.90 -52.51
CA CYS A 501 -41.10 18.39 -51.98
C CYS A 501 -40.21 17.20 -51.61
N TRP A 502 -39.04 17.13 -52.24
CA TRP A 502 -37.99 16.16 -51.96
C TRP A 502 -36.82 16.84 -51.28
N ALA A 503 -36.27 16.22 -50.25
CA ALA A 503 -35.06 16.67 -49.57
C ALA A 503 -33.94 15.61 -49.54
N PHE A 504 -32.69 16.07 -49.58
CA PHE A 504 -31.49 15.23 -49.66
C PHE A 504 -30.43 15.73 -48.69
N ASN A 505 -29.81 14.82 -47.93
CA ASN A 505 -28.53 15.05 -47.25
C ASN A 505 -27.47 14.05 -47.75
N ASP A 506 -26.30 14.07 -47.13
CA ASP A 506 -25.19 13.14 -47.40
C ASP A 506 -25.51 11.66 -47.09
N ILE A 507 -26.52 11.38 -46.25
CA ILE A 507 -27.03 10.02 -45.99
C ILE A 507 -27.94 9.54 -47.14
N GLY A 508 -28.68 10.45 -47.77
CA GLY A 508 -29.44 10.18 -48.98
C GLY A 508 -30.73 10.99 -49.13
N GLU A 509 -31.54 10.56 -50.09
CA GLU A 509 -32.85 11.15 -50.40
C GLU A 509 -33.95 10.68 -49.45
N GLN A 510 -34.87 11.58 -49.14
CA GLN A 510 -36.11 11.30 -48.47
C GLN A 510 -36.87 10.12 -49.10
N MET A 511 -37.35 9.17 -48.28
CA MET A 511 -38.07 7.99 -48.78
C MET A 511 -39.48 8.31 -49.30
N ILE A 512 -40.16 9.27 -48.68
CA ILE A 512 -41.53 9.68 -49.02
C ILE A 512 -41.55 11.21 -49.06
N PRO A 513 -41.86 11.86 -50.20
CA PRO A 513 -41.83 13.32 -50.34
C PRO A 513 -42.97 13.97 -49.55
N CYS A 514 -42.81 15.25 -49.21
CA CYS A 514 -43.91 16.02 -48.63
C CYS A 514 -44.85 16.44 -49.76
N ALA A 515 -46.12 16.04 -49.64
CA ALA A 515 -47.13 16.23 -50.68
C ALA A 515 -48.10 17.36 -50.29
N PHE A 516 -48.32 18.29 -51.20
CA PHE A 516 -49.19 19.44 -51.03
C PHE A 516 -50.18 19.51 -52.21
N ALA A 517 -51.48 19.52 -51.92
CA ALA A 517 -52.51 19.57 -52.95
C ALA A 517 -52.80 21.03 -53.35
N ILE A 518 -52.65 21.32 -54.64
CA ILE A 518 -53.04 22.58 -55.25
C ILE A 518 -54.40 22.38 -55.90
N ILE A 519 -55.40 23.04 -55.36
CA ILE A 519 -56.80 22.93 -55.80
C ILE A 519 -57.32 24.27 -56.30
N PRO A 520 -58.33 24.29 -57.18
CA PRO A 520 -58.99 25.53 -57.54
C PRO A 520 -59.59 26.18 -56.30
N ALA A 521 -59.27 27.45 -56.07
CA ALA A 521 -59.93 28.23 -55.03
C ALA A 521 -61.45 28.28 -55.34
N GLY A 522 -62.26 27.81 -54.40
CA GLY A 522 -63.72 27.81 -54.48
C GLY A 522 -64.34 28.50 -53.27
N PRO A 523 -65.60 28.96 -53.35
CA PRO A 523 -66.29 29.50 -52.19
C PRO A 523 -66.30 28.47 -51.06
N PRO A 524 -66.09 28.89 -49.79
CA PRO A 524 -65.97 27.96 -48.71
C PRO A 524 -67.35 27.36 -48.41
N ASP A 525 -67.37 26.08 -48.02
CA ASP A 525 -68.60 25.41 -47.64
C ASP A 525 -69.22 26.12 -46.41
N PRO A 526 -70.56 26.20 -46.34
CA PRO A 526 -71.22 26.72 -45.15
C PRO A 526 -70.88 25.86 -43.92
N PRO A 527 -70.74 26.49 -42.72
CA PRO A 527 -70.46 25.77 -41.48
C PRO A 527 -71.55 24.73 -41.19
N LYS A 528 -71.14 23.56 -40.70
CA LYS A 528 -72.01 22.41 -40.43
C LYS A 528 -72.21 22.24 -38.93
N ASN A 529 -73.29 21.56 -38.54
CA ASN A 529 -73.57 21.19 -37.14
C ASN A 529 -73.53 22.37 -36.16
N CYS A 530 -74.14 23.49 -36.52
CA CYS A 530 -74.24 24.65 -35.65
C CYS A 530 -75.27 24.44 -34.54
N THR A 531 -74.82 24.45 -33.29
CA THR A 531 -75.68 24.32 -32.10
C THR A 531 -75.41 25.44 -31.11
N ILE A 532 -76.45 25.91 -30.43
CA ILE A 532 -76.32 26.88 -29.34
C ILE A 532 -75.85 26.13 -28.10
N ILE A 533 -74.65 26.45 -27.61
CA ILE A 533 -74.05 25.78 -26.44
C ILE A 533 -74.29 26.55 -25.15
N ASN A 534 -74.47 27.87 -25.23
CA ASN A 534 -74.78 28.68 -24.06
C ASN A 534 -75.67 29.86 -24.45
N GLN A 535 -76.74 30.08 -23.68
CA GLN A 535 -77.66 31.19 -23.88
C GLN A 535 -77.97 31.84 -22.52
N THR A 536 -77.51 33.08 -22.37
CA THR A 536 -77.82 33.94 -21.23
C THR A 536 -78.75 35.08 -21.67
N THR A 537 -79.12 35.98 -20.77
CA THR A 537 -79.91 37.18 -21.09
C THR A 537 -79.22 38.08 -22.10
N ASP A 538 -77.89 38.13 -22.05
CA ASP A 538 -77.09 39.11 -22.80
C ASP A 538 -76.04 38.49 -23.71
N THR A 539 -75.85 37.16 -23.72
CA THR A 539 -74.90 36.50 -24.62
C THR A 539 -75.43 35.19 -25.18
N ILE A 540 -75.13 34.94 -26.46
CA ILE A 540 -75.38 33.68 -27.15
C ILE A 540 -74.04 33.16 -27.65
N GLU A 541 -73.76 31.91 -27.34
CA GLU A 541 -72.58 31.18 -27.81
C GLU A 541 -73.02 30.04 -28.71
N VAL A 542 -72.59 30.11 -29.98
CA VAL A 542 -72.90 29.09 -30.99
C VAL A 542 -71.62 28.35 -31.34
N GLN A 543 -71.68 27.03 -31.23
CA GLN A 543 -70.63 26.14 -31.66
C GLN A 543 -70.96 25.55 -33.03
N CYS A 544 -70.04 25.69 -33.98
CA CYS A 544 -70.15 25.10 -35.30
C CYS A 544 -68.90 24.30 -35.66
N SER A 545 -69.07 23.34 -36.58
CA SER A 545 -67.95 22.74 -37.30
C SER A 545 -67.70 23.51 -38.60
N ALA A 546 -66.44 23.85 -38.87
CA ALA A 546 -66.04 24.51 -40.11
C ALA A 546 -66.37 23.61 -41.33
N GLY A 547 -66.85 24.22 -42.40
CA GLY A 547 -66.93 23.57 -43.71
C GLY A 547 -65.56 23.41 -44.36
N PHE A 548 -65.50 22.84 -45.56
CA PHE A 548 -64.30 22.90 -46.37
C PHE A 548 -63.98 24.37 -46.75
N ASP A 549 -62.75 24.82 -46.49
CA ASP A 549 -62.32 26.21 -46.62
C ASP A 549 -62.02 26.64 -48.07
N GLY A 550 -62.17 25.74 -49.04
CA GLY A 550 -61.83 26.00 -50.45
C GLY A 550 -60.32 26.10 -50.71
N GLY A 551 -59.48 25.73 -49.73
CA GLY A 551 -58.02 25.77 -49.79
C GLY A 551 -57.38 27.12 -49.41
N LEU A 552 -58.18 28.12 -49.04
CA LEU A 552 -57.72 29.43 -48.57
C LEU A 552 -58.14 29.65 -47.11
N THR A 553 -57.58 30.67 -46.46
CA THR A 553 -57.96 31.00 -45.08
C THR A 553 -59.40 31.51 -45.02
N GLN A 554 -60.26 30.81 -44.29
CA GLN A 554 -61.69 31.11 -44.16
C GLN A 554 -61.97 32.04 -42.99
N VAL A 555 -62.88 32.99 -43.20
CA VAL A 555 -63.45 33.85 -42.15
C VAL A 555 -64.95 33.57 -42.03
N PHE A 556 -65.46 33.56 -40.80
CA PHE A 556 -66.85 33.23 -40.50
C PHE A 556 -67.58 34.45 -39.95
N TYR A 557 -68.81 34.66 -40.43
CA TYR A 557 -69.70 35.72 -39.96
C TYR A 557 -71.03 35.14 -39.48
N MET A 558 -71.48 35.64 -38.33
CA MET A 558 -72.81 35.36 -37.78
C MET A 558 -73.68 36.60 -37.97
N GLU A 559 -74.80 36.45 -38.67
CA GLU A 559 -75.82 37.49 -38.79
C GLU A 559 -76.98 37.18 -37.83
N LEU A 560 -77.41 38.18 -37.05
CA LEU A 560 -78.56 38.09 -36.15
C LEU A 560 -79.69 38.98 -36.70
N PRO A 561 -80.67 38.44 -37.44
CA PRO A 561 -81.74 39.24 -38.00
C PRO A 561 -82.77 39.64 -36.93
N PHE A 562 -83.02 40.95 -36.77
CA PHE A 562 -84.05 41.48 -35.88
C PHE A 562 -85.40 41.63 -36.61
N ARG A 563 -86.45 40.99 -36.10
CA ARG A 563 -87.85 41.31 -36.46
C ARG A 563 -88.42 42.30 -35.45
N LEU A 564 -88.55 43.57 -35.85
CA LEU A 564 -89.35 44.55 -35.10
C LEU A 564 -90.84 44.20 -35.25
N SER A 565 -91.39 43.43 -34.30
CA SER A 565 -92.84 43.27 -34.18
C SER A 565 -93.44 44.45 -33.42
N LYS A 566 -94.16 45.31 -34.15
CA LYS A 566 -95.15 46.31 -33.71
C LYS A 566 -95.07 46.76 -32.23
N TRP A 567 -94.46 47.92 -32.01
CA TRP A 567 -94.85 48.80 -30.91
C TRP A 567 -95.06 50.21 -31.47
N LYS A 568 -96.27 50.73 -31.24
CA LYS A 568 -96.71 52.06 -31.59
C LYS A 568 -96.37 52.98 -30.41
N GLU A 569 -95.92 54.17 -30.75
CA GLU A 569 -95.79 55.39 -29.94
C GLU A 569 -94.43 55.68 -29.25
N GLU A 570 -93.86 56.78 -29.76
CA GLU A 570 -92.91 57.74 -29.18
C GLU A 570 -91.56 57.26 -28.65
N PHE A 571 -90.56 57.19 -29.53
CA PHE A 571 -89.16 57.49 -29.17
C PHE A 571 -88.46 58.28 -30.29
N SER A 572 -87.61 59.23 -29.87
CA SER A 572 -86.93 60.25 -30.69
C SER A 572 -85.76 59.69 -31.52
N LEU A 573 -85.45 60.43 -32.59
CA LEU A 573 -84.50 60.13 -33.68
C LEU A 573 -83.01 59.94 -33.30
N GLU A 574 -82.62 60.03 -32.03
CA GLU A 574 -81.22 59.83 -31.60
C GLU A 574 -80.84 58.36 -31.35
N TYR A 575 -81.81 57.44 -31.27
CA TYR A 575 -81.53 56.03 -30.94
C TYR A 575 -81.20 55.15 -32.15
N PHE A 576 -81.36 55.66 -33.38
CA PHE A 576 -81.22 54.86 -34.61
C PHE A 576 -79.77 54.68 -35.10
N MET A 577 -78.79 55.38 -34.52
CA MET A 577 -77.38 55.33 -34.97
C MET A 577 -76.46 54.39 -34.16
N MET A 578 -76.97 53.65 -33.16
CA MET A 578 -76.14 52.77 -32.30
C MET A 578 -76.27 51.27 -32.55
N LEU A 579 -76.86 50.83 -33.68
CA LEU A 579 -76.91 49.40 -34.03
C LEU A 579 -76.07 49.11 -35.27
N SER A 580 -74.76 49.28 -35.12
CA SER A 580 -73.78 48.57 -35.96
C SER A 580 -73.69 47.11 -35.49
N PRO A 581 -73.55 46.12 -36.38
CA PRO A 581 -73.36 44.74 -35.95
C PRO A 581 -71.98 44.58 -35.30
N ALA A 582 -71.95 44.01 -34.10
CA ALA A 582 -70.69 43.58 -33.47
C ALA A 582 -70.11 42.39 -34.24
N LEU A 583 -69.04 42.63 -35.02
CA LEU A 583 -68.20 41.62 -35.65
C LEU A 583 -67.25 41.03 -34.60
N ILE A 584 -67.32 39.72 -34.35
CA ILE A 584 -66.45 39.04 -33.37
C ILE A 584 -65.62 37.97 -34.08
N TRP A 585 -64.30 38.04 -33.91
CA TRP A 585 -63.28 37.22 -34.56
C TRP A 585 -62.82 36.07 -33.65
N ARG A 586 -62.59 34.87 -34.21
CA ARG A 586 -61.82 33.81 -33.54
C ARG A 586 -61.27 32.78 -34.55
N GLU A 587 -59.97 32.50 -34.47
CA GLU A 587 -59.29 31.43 -35.21
C GLU A 587 -59.15 30.21 -34.29
N GLU A 588 -59.88 29.12 -34.54
CA GLU A 588 -59.57 27.78 -34.02
C GLU A 588 -60.50 26.72 -34.64
N GLN A 589 -60.08 25.45 -34.64
CA GLN A 589 -60.79 24.32 -35.27
C GLN A 589 -62.16 23.98 -34.63
N HIS A 590 -62.53 24.69 -33.56
CA HIS A 590 -63.88 24.76 -33.03
C HIS A 590 -64.34 26.22 -33.06
N LEU A 591 -65.32 26.51 -33.93
CA LEU A 591 -65.92 27.83 -33.98
C LEU A 591 -66.85 28.01 -32.79
N SER A 592 -66.39 28.73 -31.77
CA SER A 592 -67.26 29.35 -30.77
C SER A 592 -67.39 30.83 -31.08
N ILE A 593 -68.56 31.24 -31.56
CA ILE A 593 -68.90 32.64 -31.80
C ILE A 593 -69.81 33.08 -30.68
N ARG A 594 -69.35 34.07 -29.90
CA ARG A 594 -70.12 34.71 -28.83
C ARG A 594 -70.65 36.04 -29.34
N ALA A 595 -71.96 36.26 -29.31
CA ALA A 595 -72.58 37.55 -29.61
C ALA A 595 -73.36 38.05 -28.38
N SER A 596 -73.30 39.35 -28.07
CA SER A 596 -73.95 39.92 -26.89
C SER A 596 -75.17 40.78 -27.22
N HIS A 597 -76.39 40.41 -26.79
CA HIS A 597 -77.57 41.30 -26.87
C HIS A 597 -78.78 40.88 -26.00
N PRO A 598 -79.60 41.82 -25.46
CA PRO A 598 -80.78 41.54 -24.63
C PRO A 598 -82.05 41.47 -25.49
N ASN A 599 -82.47 40.25 -25.80
CA ASN A 599 -83.86 39.78 -25.97
C ASN A 599 -84.00 38.71 -27.06
N LYS A 600 -84.72 37.64 -26.69
CA LYS A 600 -84.92 36.39 -27.45
C LYS A 600 -85.74 36.62 -28.73
N HIS A 601 -85.30 36.13 -29.89
CA HIS A 601 -86.12 35.50 -30.96
C HIS A 601 -85.24 34.76 -31.99
N SER A 602 -85.86 33.92 -32.83
CA SER A 602 -85.28 32.90 -33.72
C SER A 602 -84.19 33.39 -34.70
N PHE A 603 -83.21 32.52 -34.97
CA PHE A 603 -82.02 32.82 -35.78
C PHE A 603 -82.02 32.09 -37.13
N SER A 604 -81.50 32.73 -38.18
CA SER A 604 -81.10 32.03 -39.40
C SER A 604 -79.94 32.73 -40.11
N PHE A 605 -79.03 31.90 -40.63
CA PHE A 605 -77.90 32.16 -41.54
C PHE A 605 -76.56 32.55 -40.89
N MET A 606 -75.64 31.58 -40.85
CA MET A 606 -74.19 31.85 -40.86
C MET A 606 -73.70 31.81 -42.30
N ARG A 607 -72.74 32.69 -42.62
CA ARG A 607 -72.04 32.71 -43.90
C ARG A 607 -70.54 32.72 -43.64
N SER A 608 -69.79 32.14 -44.56
CA SER A 608 -68.34 32.20 -44.57
C SER A 608 -67.86 32.86 -45.85
N THR A 609 -66.77 33.61 -45.75
CA THR A 609 -66.08 34.20 -46.90
C THR A 609 -64.60 33.86 -46.85
N ILE A 610 -63.91 34.08 -47.96
CA ILE A 610 -62.48 33.87 -48.11
C ILE A 610 -61.80 35.24 -48.27
N PHE A 611 -60.55 35.34 -47.83
CA PHE A 611 -59.64 36.44 -48.18
C PHE A 611 -58.61 36.02 -49.21
#